data_AF-A0A2P5B4Z5-F1
#
_entry.id   AF-A0A2P5B4Z5-F1
#
_cell.length_a   1.000
_cell.length_b   1.000
_cell.length_c   1.000
_cell.angle_alpha   90.00
_cell.angle_beta   90.00
_cell.angle_gamma   90.00
#
_symmetry.space_group_name_H-M   'P 1'
#
loop_
_entity.id
_entity.type
_entity.pdbx_description
1 polymer ?
#
loop_
_entity_poly.entity_id
_entity_poly.type
_entity_poly.pdbx_seq_one_letter_code
_entity_poly.pdbx_strand_id
1 'polypeptide(L)'
;MKKPNETAVIRVLRGGEEHEFSIILRPLVAFLFLYVYSSLVILGSQTYHLVATLEPLVPVHQFDKLPSYYIFAGLVFIPLTQPYLHEYGEDWYNTSPRRLCERALRELPKKAGEQLVILSQVLMDDVNAGYERLAEMQVKKINGVEIENLKHFCQLVENNREENVRFDLEDERVIVLNYTSAKIATSKILMRHRIPSAMSNDLVDEKKFLETECGHSN
;
A
#
# COMPACT_ATOMS: atom_id res chain seq x y z
N MET A 1 -19.20 -26.67 -5.58
CA MET A 1 -18.88 -25.22 -5.59
C MET A 1 -18.72 -24.76 -7.03
N LYS A 2 -19.21 -23.57 -7.38
CA LYS A 2 -18.95 -22.97 -8.70
C LYS A 2 -17.46 -22.59 -8.82
N LYS A 3 -16.89 -22.67 -10.02
CA LYS A 3 -15.48 -22.32 -10.28
C LYS A 3 -15.28 -20.79 -10.32
N PRO A 4 -14.06 -20.31 -10.04
CA PRO A 4 -13.65 -18.94 -10.36
C PRO A 4 -14.08 -18.52 -11.76
N ASN A 5 -14.62 -17.32 -11.88
CA ASN A 5 -15.15 -16.68 -13.09
C ASN A 5 -16.42 -17.31 -13.68
N GLU A 6 -17.11 -18.22 -12.98
CA GLU A 6 -18.43 -18.69 -13.40
C GLU A 6 -19.55 -17.69 -13.06
N THR A 7 -20.55 -17.58 -13.93
CA THR A 7 -21.73 -16.75 -13.67
C THR A 7 -22.71 -17.46 -12.74
N ALA A 8 -23.21 -16.77 -11.73
CA ALA A 8 -24.32 -17.19 -10.87
C ALA A 8 -25.51 -16.25 -11.04
N VAL A 9 -26.71 -16.85 -11.09
CA VAL A 9 -27.96 -16.12 -11.10
C VAL A 9 -28.42 -15.98 -9.64
N ILE A 10 -28.68 -14.75 -9.20
CA ILE A 10 -29.15 -14.43 -7.85
C ILE A 10 -30.47 -13.69 -7.97
N ARG A 11 -31.45 -14.13 -7.17
CA ARG A 11 -32.72 -13.42 -7.00
C ARG A 11 -32.69 -12.68 -5.68
N VAL A 12 -33.03 -11.40 -5.70
CA VAL A 12 -33.00 -10.50 -4.54
C VAL A 12 -34.35 -9.80 -4.44
N LEU A 13 -34.96 -9.86 -3.25
CA LEU A 13 -36.14 -9.08 -2.94
C LEU A 13 -35.69 -7.68 -2.47
N ARG A 14 -36.10 -6.62 -3.16
CA ARG A 14 -35.80 -5.23 -2.78
C ARG A 14 -37.04 -4.39 -2.95
N GLY A 15 -37.45 -3.69 -1.90
CA GLY A 15 -38.68 -2.87 -1.94
C GLY A 15 -39.98 -3.67 -2.13
N GLY A 16 -39.97 -4.98 -1.85
CA GLY A 16 -41.13 -5.86 -2.07
C GLY A 16 -41.22 -6.46 -3.47
N GLU A 17 -40.31 -6.11 -4.38
CA GLU A 17 -40.21 -6.69 -5.72
C GLU A 17 -39.02 -7.66 -5.83
N GLU A 18 -39.21 -8.74 -6.58
CA GLU A 18 -38.17 -9.73 -6.87
C GLU A 18 -37.37 -9.30 -8.10
N HIS A 19 -36.05 -9.19 -7.95
CA HIS A 19 -35.13 -8.85 -9.01
C HIS A 19 -34.16 -10.00 -9.27
N GLU A 20 -33.91 -10.33 -10.53
CA GLU A 20 -32.93 -11.33 -10.93
C GLU A 20 -31.67 -10.68 -11.49
N PHE A 21 -30.50 -11.11 -11.00
CA PHE A 21 -29.19 -10.60 -11.39
C PHE A 21 -28.28 -11.75 -11.81
N SER A 22 -27.47 -11.53 -12.86
CA SER A 22 -26.37 -12.42 -13.22
C SER A 22 -25.05 -11.81 -12.73
N ILE A 23 -24.37 -12.49 -11.82
CA ILE A 23 -23.08 -12.04 -11.27
C ILE A 23 -21.96 -13.01 -11.64
N ILE A 24 -20.76 -12.51 -11.89
CA ILE A 24 -19.57 -13.35 -12.11
C ILE A 24 -18.93 -13.62 -10.75
N LEU A 25 -18.81 -14.90 -10.38
CA LEU A 25 -18.18 -15.32 -9.15
C LEU A 25 -16.66 -15.24 -9.29
N ARG A 26 -16.00 -14.45 -8.46
CA ARG A 26 -14.53 -14.44 -8.37
C ARG A 26 -14.12 -14.97 -6.99
N PRO A 27 -13.01 -15.71 -6.87
CA PRO A 27 -12.59 -16.29 -5.61
C PRO A 27 -12.36 -15.19 -4.59
N LEU A 28 -13.02 -15.33 -3.44
CA LEU A 28 -12.73 -14.54 -2.26
C LEU A 28 -11.33 -14.91 -1.78
N VAL A 29 -10.38 -13.99 -1.89
CA VAL A 29 -9.19 -14.03 -1.04
C VAL A 29 -9.72 -13.92 0.39
N ALA A 30 -9.40 -14.90 1.23
CA ALA A 30 -10.25 -15.37 2.31
C ALA A 30 -10.85 -14.29 3.24
N PHE A 31 -12.14 -14.48 3.55
CA PHE A 31 -13.01 -13.80 4.53
C PHE A 31 -13.55 -12.40 4.18
N LEU A 32 -14.72 -12.39 3.54
CA LEU A 32 -15.63 -11.24 3.50
C LEU A 32 -16.97 -11.69 4.10
N PHE A 33 -17.19 -11.44 5.39
CA PHE A 33 -18.54 -11.49 5.97
C PHE A 33 -19.23 -10.18 5.60
N LEU A 34 -20.26 -10.30 4.74
CA LEU A 34 -21.31 -9.33 4.37
C LEU A 34 -20.91 -7.87 4.14
N TYR A 35 -21.24 -7.36 2.94
CA TYR A 35 -22.01 -6.13 2.67
C TYR A 35 -21.58 -5.56 1.31
N VAL A 36 -22.38 -5.84 0.28
CA VAL A 36 -22.33 -5.13 -1.00
C VAL A 36 -23.49 -4.14 -1.03
N TYR A 37 -23.19 -2.86 -0.81
CA TYR A 37 -24.00 -1.68 -1.20
C TYR A 37 -22.96 -0.63 -1.63
N SER A 38 -23.11 0.20 -2.65
CA SER A 38 -24.20 0.58 -3.55
C SER A 38 -23.55 1.40 -4.66
N SER A 39 -23.87 1.17 -5.94
CA SER A 39 -24.00 2.17 -7.03
C SER A 39 -24.02 1.45 -8.37
N LEU A 40 -25.23 1.10 -8.82
CA LEU A 40 -25.49 0.64 -10.18
C LEU A 40 -25.92 1.87 -11.00
N VAL A 41 -25.05 2.35 -11.88
CA VAL A 41 -25.40 3.33 -12.92
C VAL A 41 -25.99 2.54 -14.09
N ILE A 42 -27.28 2.75 -14.39
CA ILE A 42 -27.94 2.19 -15.57
C ILE A 42 -28.09 3.30 -16.61
N LEU A 43 -27.39 3.17 -17.74
CA LEU A 43 -27.76 3.80 -19.01
C LEU A 43 -27.37 2.86 -20.16
N GLY A 44 -28.38 2.29 -20.82
CA GLY A 44 -28.40 1.82 -22.22
C GLY A 44 -27.33 0.83 -22.69
N SER A 45 -27.76 -0.38 -23.09
CA SER A 45 -27.14 -1.24 -24.13
C SER A 45 -25.63 -1.12 -24.39
N GLN A 46 -24.80 -1.21 -23.34
CA GLN A 46 -23.35 -1.29 -23.45
C GLN A 46 -22.84 -2.41 -22.52
N THR A 47 -21.99 -3.29 -23.05
CA THR A 47 -21.30 -4.33 -22.29
C THR A 47 -20.27 -3.69 -21.35
N TYR A 48 -20.52 -3.76 -20.03
CA TYR A 48 -19.54 -3.33 -19.02
C TYR A 48 -18.58 -4.48 -18.73
N HIS A 49 -17.31 -4.34 -19.14
CA HIS A 49 -16.22 -5.20 -18.70
C HIS A 49 -15.55 -4.64 -17.44
N LEU A 50 -15.09 -5.56 -16.58
CA LEU A 50 -14.27 -5.39 -15.37
C LEU A 50 -14.97 -4.81 -14.12
N VAL A 51 -15.70 -5.68 -13.41
CA VAL A 51 -15.73 -5.58 -11.94
C VAL A 51 -14.43 -6.23 -11.44
N ALA A 52 -13.40 -5.40 -11.23
CA ALA A 52 -12.18 -5.82 -10.56
C ALA A 52 -12.54 -6.32 -9.15
N THR A 53 -12.09 -7.52 -8.79
CA THR A 53 -12.05 -7.93 -7.38
C THR A 53 -11.13 -6.96 -6.66
N LEU A 54 -11.68 -6.20 -5.72
CA LEU A 54 -10.87 -5.38 -4.84
C LEU A 54 -10.07 -6.32 -3.94
N GLU A 55 -8.75 -6.33 -4.10
CA GLU A 55 -7.86 -7.00 -3.16
C GLU A 55 -8.04 -6.37 -1.77
N PRO A 56 -7.97 -7.16 -0.68
CA PRO A 56 -8.10 -6.61 0.66
C PRO A 56 -7.06 -5.52 0.91
N LEU A 57 -7.48 -4.44 1.56
CA LEU A 57 -6.63 -3.28 1.87
C LEU A 57 -5.38 -3.68 2.68
N VAL A 58 -5.53 -4.68 3.55
CA VAL A 58 -4.44 -5.34 4.26
C VAL A 58 -4.42 -6.82 3.88
N PRO A 59 -3.48 -7.24 3.02
CA PRO A 59 -3.38 -8.64 2.59
C PRO A 59 -3.12 -9.60 3.75
N VAL A 60 -3.90 -10.68 3.80
CA VAL A 60 -3.83 -11.74 4.81
C VAL A 60 -2.62 -12.66 4.58
N HIS A 61 -2.28 -12.90 3.32
CA HIS A 61 -1.17 -13.78 2.94
C HIS A 61 -0.39 -13.17 1.77
N GLN A 62 0.93 -13.38 1.77
CA GLN A 62 1.83 -13.07 0.65
C GLN A 62 2.74 -14.28 0.39
N PHE A 63 2.17 -15.33 -0.20
CA PHE A 63 2.93 -16.53 -0.53
C PHE A 63 3.86 -16.27 -1.71
N ASP A 64 5.10 -16.78 -1.60
CA ASP A 64 6.14 -16.71 -2.63
C ASP A 64 6.42 -15.30 -3.19
N LYS A 65 6.05 -14.26 -2.44
CA LYS A 65 6.26 -12.86 -2.80
C LYS A 65 7.21 -12.21 -1.80
N LEU A 66 8.28 -11.61 -2.32
CA LEU A 66 9.18 -10.79 -1.51
C LEU A 66 8.43 -9.54 -1.02
N PRO A 67 8.58 -9.13 0.26
CA PRO A 67 7.94 -7.93 0.77
C PRO A 67 8.40 -6.67 0.02
N SER A 68 7.44 -5.84 -0.38
CA SER A 68 7.72 -4.53 -0.96
C SER A 68 8.20 -3.57 0.13
N TYR A 69 9.25 -2.79 -0.11
CA TYR A 69 9.76 -1.79 0.83
C TYR A 69 10.41 -0.62 0.10
N TYR A 70 10.42 0.54 0.76
CA TYR A 70 11.13 1.74 0.31
C TYR A 70 11.80 2.43 1.49
N ILE A 71 13.06 2.81 1.35
CA ILE A 71 13.87 3.47 2.38
C ILE A 71 14.30 4.83 1.86
N PHE A 72 13.99 5.87 2.63
CA PHE A 72 14.39 7.24 2.32
C PHE A 72 14.84 7.94 3.60
N ALA A 73 16.07 8.44 3.62
CA ALA A 73 16.70 9.08 4.78
C ALA A 73 16.64 8.24 6.07
N GLY A 74 16.71 6.92 5.94
CA GLY A 74 16.58 5.98 7.05
C GLY A 74 15.14 5.67 7.48
N LEU A 75 14.14 6.38 6.97
CA LEU A 75 12.73 6.03 7.18
C LEU A 75 12.39 4.81 6.32
N VAL A 76 11.88 3.75 6.94
CA VAL A 76 11.55 2.48 6.27
C VAL A 76 10.04 2.38 6.07
N PHE A 77 9.61 2.37 4.82
CA PHE A 77 8.20 2.31 4.43
C PHE A 77 7.84 0.96 3.82
N ILE A 78 6.72 0.38 4.25
CA ILE A 78 6.18 -0.88 3.74
C ILE A 78 4.66 -0.78 3.60
N PRO A 79 4.02 -1.57 2.71
CA PRO A 79 2.57 -1.74 2.79
C PRO A 79 2.23 -2.56 4.04
N LEU A 80 1.20 -2.17 4.77
CA LEU A 80 0.69 -2.93 5.90
C LEU A 80 0.10 -4.26 5.40
N THR A 81 0.51 -5.34 6.04
CA THR A 81 0.05 -6.71 5.74
C THR A 81 -0.18 -7.46 7.04
N GLN A 82 -1.01 -8.50 7.05
CA GLN A 82 -1.14 -9.34 8.24
C GLN A 82 0.16 -10.09 8.58
N PRO A 83 0.97 -10.59 7.63
CA PRO A 83 2.30 -11.11 7.93
C PRO A 83 3.17 -10.15 8.75
N TYR A 84 3.14 -8.85 8.45
CA TYR A 84 3.82 -7.84 9.28
C TYR A 84 3.25 -7.79 10.71
N LEU A 85 1.92 -7.83 10.87
CA LEU A 85 1.31 -7.86 12.21
C LEU A 85 1.62 -9.16 12.96
N HIS A 86 1.78 -10.29 12.26
CA HIS A 86 2.15 -11.56 12.87
C HIS A 86 3.59 -11.58 13.42
N GLU A 87 4.45 -10.62 13.05
CA GLU A 87 5.77 -10.46 13.66
C GLU A 87 5.69 -10.14 15.17
N TYR A 88 4.54 -9.65 15.66
CA TYR A 88 4.27 -9.40 17.07
C TYR A 88 3.91 -10.68 17.87
N GLY A 89 3.98 -11.86 17.26
CA GLY A 89 3.81 -13.17 17.89
C GLY A 89 2.41 -13.76 17.73
N GLU A 90 2.16 -14.89 18.40
CA GLU A 90 0.90 -15.64 18.29
C GLU A 90 -0.32 -14.79 18.68
N ASP A 91 -0.18 -13.93 19.68
CA ASP A 91 -1.22 -13.02 20.17
C ASP A 91 -1.11 -11.61 19.56
N TRP A 92 -0.72 -11.52 18.27
CA TRP A 92 -0.57 -10.27 17.54
C TRP A 92 -1.80 -9.34 17.65
N TYR A 93 -3.00 -9.92 17.79
CA TYR A 93 -4.24 -9.17 17.96
C TYR A 93 -4.17 -8.21 19.15
N ASN A 94 -3.53 -8.61 20.24
CA ASN A 94 -3.38 -7.82 21.46
C ASN A 94 -2.02 -7.13 21.57
N THR A 95 -0.97 -7.65 20.94
CA THR A 95 0.41 -7.13 21.07
C THR A 95 0.82 -6.15 19.98
N SER A 96 0.24 -6.22 18.78
CA SER A 96 0.53 -5.28 17.70
C SER A 96 -0.08 -3.89 17.96
N PRO A 97 0.42 -2.83 17.29
CA PRO A 97 -0.12 -1.49 17.41
C PRO A 97 -1.62 -1.49 17.12
N ARG A 98 -2.43 -1.19 18.16
CA ARG A 98 -3.89 -1.32 18.13
C ARG A 98 -4.54 -0.68 16.92
N ARG A 99 -4.00 0.46 16.45
CA ARG A 99 -4.49 1.16 15.27
C ARG A 99 -4.25 0.39 13.99
N LEU A 100 -3.04 -0.14 13.77
CA LEU A 100 -2.73 -0.95 12.60
C LEU A 100 -3.58 -2.22 12.59
N CYS A 101 -3.73 -2.87 13.75
CA CYS A 101 -4.61 -4.02 13.92
C CYS A 101 -6.08 -3.68 13.58
N GLU A 102 -6.59 -2.58 14.11
CA GLU A 102 -7.97 -2.14 13.84
C GLU A 102 -8.20 -1.89 12.34
N ARG A 103 -7.27 -1.20 11.67
CA ARG A 103 -7.35 -0.97 10.23
C ARG A 103 -7.32 -2.26 9.43
N ALA A 104 -6.42 -3.18 9.77
CA ALA A 104 -6.31 -4.47 9.11
C ALA A 104 -7.59 -5.32 9.20
N LEU A 105 -8.36 -5.16 10.27
CA LEU A 105 -9.58 -5.95 10.50
C LEU A 105 -10.86 -5.27 10.01
N ARG A 106 -10.88 -3.92 9.90
CA ARG A 106 -12.12 -3.17 9.69
C ARG A 106 -12.14 -2.33 8.42
N GLU A 107 -11.00 -1.89 7.92
CA GLU A 107 -10.98 -1.01 6.74
C GLU A 107 -11.03 -1.80 5.44
N LEU A 108 -11.86 -1.33 4.51
CA LEU A 108 -12.01 -1.89 3.17
C LEU A 108 -11.34 -0.97 2.14
N PRO A 109 -10.79 -1.53 1.07
CA PRO A 109 -10.22 -0.73 -0.02
C PRO A 109 -11.34 0.07 -0.70
N LYS A 110 -11.09 1.35 -0.96
CA LYS A 110 -11.96 2.24 -1.73
C LYS A 110 -11.64 2.18 -3.22
N LYS A 111 -10.38 1.91 -3.56
CA LYS A 111 -9.87 1.80 -4.93
C LYS A 111 -9.14 0.47 -5.15
N ALA A 112 -9.11 0.02 -6.40
CA ALA A 112 -8.32 -1.16 -6.76
C ALA A 112 -6.82 -0.88 -6.55
N GLY A 113 -6.12 -1.79 -5.87
CA GLY A 113 -4.69 -1.65 -5.59
C GLY A 113 -4.34 -0.61 -4.52
N GLU A 114 -5.32 -0.16 -3.73
CA GLU A 114 -5.07 0.70 -2.57
C GLU A 114 -4.29 -0.06 -1.48
N GLN A 115 -3.31 0.58 -0.87
CA GLN A 115 -2.51 0.02 0.22
C GLN A 115 -2.34 1.03 1.35
N LEU A 116 -2.38 0.56 2.59
CA LEU A 116 -1.98 1.33 3.76
C LEU A 116 -0.45 1.32 3.86
N VAL A 117 0.21 2.39 3.44
CA VAL A 117 1.67 2.52 3.61
C VAL A 117 1.99 3.00 5.02
N ILE A 118 2.84 2.26 5.71
CA ILE A 118 3.28 2.57 7.07
C ILE A 118 4.77 2.87 7.11
N LEU A 119 5.18 3.77 8.00
CA LEU A 119 6.55 3.93 8.45
C LEU A 119 6.81 2.86 9.50
N SER A 120 7.45 1.75 9.13
CA SER A 120 7.64 0.61 10.03
C SER A 120 8.71 0.86 11.08
N GLN A 121 9.80 1.53 10.70
CA GLN A 121 10.91 1.87 11.59
C GLN A 121 11.76 3.02 11.05
N VAL A 122 12.63 3.56 11.90
CA VAL A 122 13.60 4.61 11.57
C VAL A 122 15.02 4.12 11.84
N LEU A 123 15.84 4.04 10.79
CA LEU A 123 17.28 3.80 10.86
C LEU A 123 17.97 5.11 11.25
N MET A 124 18.42 5.19 12.50
CA MET A 124 18.95 6.41 13.10
C MET A 124 20.12 7.01 12.32
N ASP A 125 20.01 8.29 12.01
CA ASP A 125 21.07 9.12 11.41
C ASP A 125 20.79 10.60 11.68
N ASP A 126 21.80 11.45 11.62
CA ASP A 126 21.68 12.89 11.91
C ASP A 126 20.60 13.56 11.04
N VAL A 127 20.38 13.06 9.81
CA VAL A 127 19.36 13.61 8.90
C VAL A 127 17.93 13.43 9.42
N ASN A 128 17.66 12.40 10.22
CA ASN A 128 16.34 12.08 10.76
C ASN A 128 16.23 12.30 12.27
N ALA A 129 17.18 13.06 12.83
CA ALA A 129 17.21 13.42 14.25
C ALA A 129 15.89 14.06 14.70
N GLY A 130 15.35 13.58 15.82
CA GLY A 130 14.06 14.00 16.38
C GLY A 130 12.84 13.20 15.87
N TYR A 131 13.01 12.36 14.85
CA TYR A 131 11.92 11.53 14.32
C TYR A 131 12.05 10.04 14.68
N GLU A 132 13.02 9.66 15.51
CA GLU A 132 13.39 8.26 15.79
C GLU A 132 12.27 7.45 16.44
N ARG A 133 11.29 8.12 17.06
CA ARG A 133 10.14 7.51 17.72
C ARG A 133 8.88 7.47 16.84
N LEU A 134 8.92 7.99 15.63
CA LEU A 134 7.80 7.99 14.70
C LEU A 134 7.81 6.71 13.87
N ALA A 135 7.65 5.57 14.53
CA ALA A 135 7.53 4.26 13.88
C ALA A 135 6.12 3.70 14.07
N GLU A 136 5.76 2.70 13.28
CA GLU A 136 4.47 2.00 13.31
C GLU A 136 3.26 2.91 13.00
N MET A 137 3.48 3.96 12.20
CA MET A 137 2.47 4.95 11.84
C MET A 137 2.14 4.90 10.35
N GLN A 138 0.86 5.07 10.00
CA GLN A 138 0.48 5.26 8.59
C GLN A 138 0.95 6.62 8.07
N VAL A 139 1.48 6.63 6.84
CA VAL A 139 1.66 7.85 6.06
C VAL A 139 0.36 8.12 5.29
N LYS A 140 -0.17 9.34 5.39
CA LYS A 140 -1.41 9.76 4.70
C LYS A 140 -1.11 10.56 3.45
N LYS A 141 -0.12 11.47 3.52
CA LYS A 141 0.20 12.38 2.41
C LYS A 141 1.69 12.60 2.25
N ILE A 142 2.09 12.89 1.01
CA ILE A 142 3.41 13.45 0.68
C ILE A 142 3.19 14.80 0.03
N ASN A 143 3.80 15.85 0.57
CA ASN A 143 3.64 17.24 0.09
C ASN A 143 2.17 17.63 -0.14
N GLY A 144 1.28 17.22 0.78
CA GLY A 144 -0.15 17.50 0.69
C GLY A 144 -0.96 16.59 -0.25
N VAL A 145 -0.32 15.71 -1.03
CA VAL A 145 -0.97 14.76 -1.92
C VAL A 145 -1.26 13.45 -1.20
N GLU A 146 -2.51 12.97 -1.25
CA GLU A 146 -2.90 11.68 -0.68
C GLU A 146 -2.23 10.51 -1.42
N ILE A 147 -1.64 9.60 -0.65
CA ILE A 147 -0.99 8.41 -1.20
C ILE A 147 -2.03 7.31 -1.46
N GLU A 148 -1.82 6.51 -2.50
CA GLU A 148 -2.74 5.42 -2.86
C GLU A 148 -2.16 4.04 -2.53
N ASN A 149 -0.86 3.87 -2.75
CA ASN A 149 -0.11 2.64 -2.46
C ASN A 149 1.39 2.93 -2.41
N LEU A 150 2.22 1.92 -2.11
CA LEU A 150 3.66 2.13 -1.97
C LEU A 150 4.33 2.54 -3.30
N LYS A 151 3.82 2.09 -4.45
CA LYS A 151 4.36 2.51 -5.75
C LYS A 151 4.11 3.99 -6.01
N HIS A 152 2.88 4.47 -5.77
CA HIS A 152 2.54 5.89 -5.86
C HIS A 152 3.36 6.72 -4.86
N PHE A 153 3.54 6.22 -3.64
CA PHE A 153 4.42 6.84 -2.62
C PHE A 153 5.83 7.06 -3.18
N CYS A 154 6.47 6.03 -3.72
CA CYS A 154 7.82 6.12 -4.29
C CYS A 154 7.86 7.17 -5.41
N GLN A 155 6.87 7.18 -6.30
CA GLN A 155 6.80 8.16 -7.39
C GLN A 155 6.71 9.60 -6.87
N LEU A 156 5.94 9.86 -5.82
CA LEU A 156 5.84 11.20 -5.22
C LEU A 156 7.17 11.64 -4.60
N VAL A 157 7.87 10.76 -3.88
CA VAL A 157 9.17 11.09 -3.29
C VAL A 157 10.24 11.27 -4.36
N GLU A 158 10.37 10.32 -5.30
CA GLU A 158 11.42 10.34 -6.33
C GLU A 158 11.28 11.51 -7.31
N ASN A 159 10.05 11.96 -7.57
CA ASN A 159 9.78 13.09 -8.45
C ASN A 159 9.70 14.43 -7.73
N ASN A 160 9.96 14.47 -6.41
CA ASN A 160 9.94 15.71 -5.65
C ASN A 160 10.91 16.74 -6.25
N ARG A 161 10.40 17.96 -6.47
CA ARG A 161 11.16 19.12 -6.98
C ARG A 161 11.30 20.23 -5.96
N GLU A 162 10.67 20.09 -4.81
CA GLU A 162 10.74 21.06 -3.72
C GLU A 162 12.01 20.85 -2.89
N GLU A 163 12.43 21.90 -2.17
CA GLU A 163 13.60 21.83 -1.29
C GLU A 163 13.42 20.80 -0.17
N ASN A 164 12.19 20.67 0.33
CA ASN A 164 11.83 19.75 1.39
C ASN A 164 10.84 18.71 0.89
N VAL A 165 10.89 17.52 1.47
CA VAL A 165 9.82 16.53 1.37
C VAL A 165 9.12 16.44 2.73
N ARG A 166 7.80 16.48 2.69
CA ARG A 166 6.92 16.45 3.85
C ARG A 166 6.09 15.18 3.82
N PHE A 167 6.19 14.38 4.88
CA PHE A 167 5.33 13.22 5.13
C PHE A 167 4.32 13.58 6.23
N ASP A 168 3.04 13.64 5.88
CA ASP A 168 1.97 13.75 6.87
C ASP A 168 1.56 12.35 7.31
N LEU A 169 1.77 12.05 8.58
CA LEU A 169 1.43 10.78 9.21
C LEU A 169 0.03 10.85 9.83
N GLU A 170 -0.43 9.74 10.40
CA GLU A 170 -1.58 9.77 11.30
C GLU A 170 -1.33 10.63 12.56
N ASP A 171 -2.40 10.95 13.30
CA ASP A 171 -2.37 11.83 14.48
C ASP A 171 -1.74 13.22 14.27
N GLU A 172 -1.86 13.76 13.06
CA GLU A 172 -1.33 15.09 12.71
C GLU A 172 0.20 15.18 12.91
N ARG A 173 0.89 14.04 13.01
CA ARG A 173 2.36 13.99 13.07
C ARG A 173 2.92 14.26 11.68
N VAL A 174 4.06 14.94 11.63
CA VAL A 174 4.66 15.39 10.38
C VAL A 174 6.15 15.16 10.45
N ILE A 175 6.70 14.60 9.39
CA ILE A 175 8.15 14.54 9.14
C ILE A 175 8.46 15.47 7.97
N VAL A 176 9.39 16.40 8.17
CA VAL A 176 9.92 17.26 7.10
C VAL A 176 11.43 17.08 7.02
N LEU A 177 11.92 16.80 5.80
CA LEU A 177 13.34 16.61 5.53
C LEU A 177 13.77 17.44 4.33
N ASN A 178 14.98 18.02 4.39
CA ASN A 178 15.60 18.60 3.20
C ASN A 178 15.89 17.48 2.19
N TYR A 179 15.32 17.59 0.99
CA TYR A 179 15.26 16.50 0.00
C TYR A 179 16.66 16.07 -0.48
N THR A 180 17.53 17.03 -0.80
CA THR A 180 18.89 16.77 -1.27
C THR A 180 19.74 16.08 -0.21
N SER A 181 19.71 16.60 1.02
CA SER A 181 20.43 16.02 2.16
C SER A 181 19.94 14.61 2.47
N ALA A 182 18.62 14.40 2.46
CA ALA A 182 17.96 13.12 2.64
C ALA A 182 18.38 12.07 1.60
N LYS A 183 18.44 12.44 0.31
CA LYS A 183 18.91 11.56 -0.77
C LYS A 183 20.36 11.12 -0.55
N ILE A 184 21.25 12.05 -0.21
CA ILE A 184 22.67 11.75 0.05
C ILE A 184 22.81 10.84 1.28
N ALA A 185 22.07 11.13 2.36
CA ALA A 185 22.10 10.36 3.58
C ALA A 185 21.59 8.92 3.37
N THR A 186 20.57 8.72 2.53
CA THR A 186 20.01 7.40 2.22
C THR A 186 21.12 6.41 1.84
N SER A 187 21.99 6.75 0.88
CA SER A 187 23.08 5.86 0.46
C SER A 187 24.06 5.52 1.59
N LYS A 188 24.39 6.50 2.45
CA LYS A 188 25.29 6.29 3.60
C LYS A 188 24.67 5.37 4.65
N ILE A 189 23.39 5.55 4.93
CA ILE A 189 22.62 4.76 5.88
C ILE A 189 22.53 3.30 5.40
N LEU A 190 22.17 3.08 4.14
CA LEU A 190 22.08 1.73 3.58
C LEU A 190 23.41 0.97 3.69
N MET A 191 24.53 1.64 3.38
CA MET A 191 25.86 1.06 3.55
C MET A 191 26.18 0.71 5.01
N ARG A 192 25.88 1.61 5.96
CA ARG A 192 26.09 1.38 7.40
C ARG A 192 25.30 0.16 7.90
N HIS A 193 24.07 0.01 7.44
CA HIS A 193 23.16 -1.07 7.83
C HIS A 193 23.28 -2.32 6.93
N ARG A 194 24.19 -2.33 5.95
CA ARG A 194 24.40 -3.43 4.98
C ARG A 194 23.12 -3.81 4.23
N ILE A 195 22.31 -2.80 3.91
CA ILE A 195 21.09 -2.97 3.12
C ILE A 195 21.47 -2.77 1.65
N PRO A 196 21.22 -3.75 0.77
CA PRO A 196 21.74 -3.74 -0.60
C PRO A 196 21.05 -2.73 -1.52
N SER A 197 19.79 -2.39 -1.25
CA SER A 197 18.99 -1.48 -2.08
C SER A 197 18.10 -0.59 -1.21
N ALA A 198 17.81 0.61 -1.71
CA ALA A 198 16.85 1.52 -1.09
C ALA A 198 15.40 1.05 -1.25
N MET A 199 15.11 0.20 -2.24
CA MET A 199 13.76 -0.26 -2.53
C MET A 199 13.74 -1.69 -3.05
N SER A 200 12.61 -2.35 -2.86
CA SER A 200 12.34 -3.67 -3.42
C SER A 200 12.23 -3.64 -4.96
N ASN A 201 12.51 -4.78 -5.59
CA ASN A 201 12.62 -4.90 -7.05
C ASN A 201 11.30 -4.55 -7.78
N ASP A 202 10.15 -4.80 -7.17
CA ASP A 202 8.82 -4.51 -7.73
C ASP A 202 8.49 -3.01 -7.81
N LEU A 203 9.25 -2.17 -7.12
CA LEU A 203 9.09 -0.71 -7.12
C LEU A 203 10.03 0.00 -8.10
N VAL A 204 11.00 -0.73 -8.66
CA VAL A 204 11.91 -0.16 -9.66
C VAL A 204 11.16 -0.03 -10.98
N ASP A 205 10.92 1.21 -11.42
CA ASP A 205 10.31 1.44 -12.73
C ASP A 205 11.26 0.94 -13.83
N GLU A 206 10.80 -0.04 -14.63
CA GLU A 206 11.56 -0.66 -15.74
C GLU A 206 12.13 0.37 -16.73
N LYS A 207 11.51 1.55 -16.85
CA LYS A 207 11.99 2.62 -17.73
C LYS A 207 13.38 3.18 -17.37
N LYS A 208 13.85 3.05 -16.12
CA LYS A 208 15.20 3.50 -15.73
C LYS A 208 16.32 2.53 -16.13
N PHE A 209 16.00 1.26 -16.41
CA PHE A 209 17.01 0.29 -16.85
C PHE A 209 17.53 0.58 -18.27
N LEU A 210 16.67 1.10 -19.16
CA LEU A 210 17.02 1.37 -20.56
C LEU A 210 17.93 2.61 -20.75
N GLU A 211 17.97 3.53 -19.79
CA GLU A 211 18.87 4.70 -19.85
C GLU A 211 20.28 4.39 -19.30
N THR A 212 20.44 3.32 -18.52
CA THR A 212 21.71 2.98 -17.87
C THR A 212 22.59 2.07 -18.75
N GLU A 213 22.00 1.28 -19.65
CA GLU A 213 22.74 0.40 -20.57
C GLU A 213 23.24 1.12 -21.84
N CYS A 214 22.66 2.24 -22.24
CA CYS A 214 23.12 3.01 -23.41
C CYS A 214 24.27 4.02 -23.11
N GLY A 215 24.76 4.08 -21.86
CA GLY A 215 25.77 5.06 -21.44
C GLY A 215 27.23 4.60 -21.46
N HIS A 216 27.53 3.34 -21.82
CA HIS A 216 28.88 2.77 -21.75
C HIS A 216 29.44 2.29 -23.10
N SER A 217 29.23 3.08 -24.14
CA SER A 217 29.95 2.93 -25.41
C SER A 217 30.19 4.30 -26.05
N ASN A 218 31.30 4.92 -25.66
CA ASN A 218 32.10 5.84 -26.47
C ASN A 218 33.54 5.81 -25.97
#